data_AF-A0A8J7L5M1-F1
#
_entry.id   AF-A0A8J7L5M1-F1
#
_cell.length_a   1.000
_cell.length_b   1.000
_cell.length_c   1.000
_cell.angle_alpha   90.00
_cell.angle_beta   90.00
_cell.angle_gamma   90.00
#
_symmetry.space_group_name_H-M   'P 1'
#
loop_
_entity.id
_entity.type
_entity.pdbx_description
1 polymer ?
#
loop_
_entity_poly.entity_id
_entity_poly.type
_entity_poly.pdbx_seq_one_letter_code
_entity_poly.pdbx_strand_id
1 'polypeptide(L)' 'MLNRTVLGLHPHQKVPVLVDGEVTIFESAAICAYLADKHLEMGFAPPLDSPERAFYHQWLFYADEDFYAKITL' A
#
# COMPACT_ATOMS: atom_id res chain seq x y z
N MET A 1 -7.87 -15.80 13.67
CA MET A 1 -6.56 -16.09 14.27
C MET A 1 -5.51 -15.38 13.42
N LEU A 2 -4.77 -14.41 13.95
CA LEU A 2 -3.70 -13.75 13.20
C LEU A 2 -2.58 -14.78 12.93
N ASN A 3 -2.15 -14.88 11.68
CA ASN A 3 -1.05 -15.72 11.26
C ASN A 3 0.21 -15.33 12.06
N ARG A 4 0.91 -16.31 12.65
CA ARG A 4 2.21 -16.13 13.34
C ARG A 4 3.25 -15.36 12.51
N THR A 5 3.07 -15.29 11.19
CA THR A 5 3.92 -14.52 10.27
C THR A 5 3.85 -13.00 10.47
N VAL A 6 2.73 -12.41 10.92
CA VAL A 6 2.62 -10.93 11.08
C VAL A 6 3.38 -10.44 12.31
N LEU A 7 3.55 -11.31 13.32
CA LEU A 7 4.32 -11.02 14.53
C LEU A 7 5.77 -10.75 14.16
N GLY A 8 6.21 -9.51 14.40
CA GLY A 8 7.57 -9.05 14.10
C GLY A 8 7.76 -8.37 12.75
N LEU A 9 6.77 -8.45 11.85
CA LEU A 9 6.83 -7.75 10.55
C LEU A 9 6.08 -6.42 10.54
N HIS A 10 5.00 -6.31 11.33
CA HIS A 10 4.23 -5.08 11.48
C HIS A 10 4.31 -4.58 12.93
N PRO A 11 4.69 -3.32 13.19
CA PRO A 11 4.78 -2.78 14.56
C PRO A 11 3.47 -2.92 15.36
N HIS A 12 2.34 -2.65 14.70
CA HIS A 12 0.99 -2.83 15.25
C HIS A 12 0.43 -4.26 15.18
N GLN A 13 1.19 -5.24 14.68
CA GLN A 13 0.75 -6.64 14.50
C GLN A 13 -0.54 -6.77 13.67
N LYS A 14 -0.70 -5.89 12.69
CA LYS A 14 -1.85 -5.84 11.79
C LYS A 14 -1.47 -6.30 10.38
N VAL A 15 -2.50 -6.66 9.61
CA VAL A 15 -2.41 -6.85 8.16
C VAL A 15 -3.01 -5.63 7.45
N PRO A 16 -2.60 -5.33 6.21
CA PRO A 16 -1.68 -6.08 5.35
C PRO A 16 -0.18 -5.83 5.64
N VAL A 17 0.65 -6.80 5.24
CA VAL A 17 2.13 -6.71 5.16
C VAL A 17 2.56 -7.40 3.86
N LEU A 18 3.46 -6.78 3.11
CA LEU A 18 4.12 -7.37 1.95
C LEU A 18 5.59 -7.68 2.29
N VAL A 19 6.03 -8.89 1.94
CA VAL A 19 7.45 -9.29 1.95
C VAL A 19 7.85 -9.61 0.52
N ASP A 20 8.83 -8.89 -0.02
CA ASP A 20 9.33 -9.00 -1.38
C ASP A 20 10.86 -8.94 -1.40
N GLY A 21 11.48 -10.12 -1.30
CA GLY A 21 12.93 -10.25 -1.09
C GLY A 21 13.35 -9.59 0.23
N GLU A 22 14.26 -8.62 0.14
CA GLU A 22 14.75 -7.84 1.28
C GLU A 22 13.79 -6.69 1.68
N VAL A 23 12.74 -6.44 0.89
CA VAL A 23 11.77 -5.36 1.17
C VAL A 23 10.63 -5.93 2.01
N THR A 24 10.41 -5.36 3.19
CA THR A 24 9.23 -5.62 4.02
C THR A 24 8.52 -4.30 4.29
N ILE A 25 7.27 -4.18 3.83
CA ILE A 25 6.47 -2.95 3.95
C ILE A 25 5.04 -3.28 4.41
N PHE A 26 4.41 -2.31 5.06
CA PHE A 26 3.02 -2.36 5.51
C PHE A 26 2.29 -1.08 5.09
N GLU A 27 0.99 -0.99 5.39
CA GLU A 27 0.02 -0.04 4.83
C GLU A 27 -0.44 -0.38 3.40
N SER A 28 -1.76 -0.37 3.19
CA SER A 28 -2.35 -0.87 1.95
C SER A 28 -2.03 0.03 0.75
N ALA A 29 -2.09 1.35 0.95
CA ALA A 29 -1.67 2.34 -0.06
C ALA A 29 -0.19 2.19 -0.43
N ALA A 30 0.70 2.02 0.55
CA ALA A 30 2.13 1.88 0.30
C ALA A 30 2.45 0.59 -0.47
N ILE A 31 1.80 -0.52 -0.14
CA ILE A 31 1.92 -1.79 -0.86
C ILE A 31 1.46 -1.63 -2.32
N CYS A 32 0.31 -1.00 -2.55
CA CYS A 32 -0.22 -0.76 -3.89
C CYS A 32 0.71 0.13 -4.74
N ALA A 33 1.23 1.21 -4.17
CA ALA A 33 2.19 2.07 -4.84
C ALA A 33 3.48 1.34 -5.19
N TYR A 34 4.04 0.57 -4.23
CA TYR A 34 5.24 -0.23 -4.44
C TYR A 34 5.07 -1.22 -5.60
N LEU A 35 3.97 -1.97 -5.63
CA LEU A 35 3.72 -2.95 -6.69
C LEU A 35 3.51 -2.28 -8.06
N ALA A 36 2.82 -1.13 -8.09
CA ALA A 36 2.63 -0.36 -9.33
C ALA A 36 3.96 0.18 -9.88
N ASP A 37 4.83 0.68 -9.01
CA ASP A 37 6.14 1.24 -9.40
C ASP A 37 7.19 0.14 -9.68
N LYS A 38 7.06 -1.05 -9.08
CA LYS A 38 7.89 -2.21 -9.41
C LYS A 38 7.58 -2.80 -10.80
N HIS A 39 6.34 -2.64 -11.26
CA HIS A 39 5.81 -3.20 -12.51
C HIS A 39 5.31 -2.08 -13.45
N LEU A 40 6.16 -1.09 -13.73
CA LEU A 40 5.80 0.06 -14.57
C LEU A 40 5.25 -0.34 -15.95
N GLU A 41 5.75 -1.44 -16.51
CA GLU A 41 5.34 -1.98 -17.81
C GLU A 41 3.86 -2.36 -17.88
N MET A 42 3.23 -2.60 -16.72
CA MET A 42 1.83 -3.01 -16.63
C MET A 42 0.86 -1.81 -16.61
N GLY A 43 1.35 -0.58 -16.45
CA GLY A 43 0.53 0.63 -16.51
C GLY A 43 -0.49 0.77 -15.37
N PHE A 44 -0.21 0.22 -14.19
CA PHE A 44 -1.12 0.28 -13.02
C PHE A 44 -1.18 1.66 -12.34
N ALA A 45 -0.20 2.51 -12.59
CA ALA A 45 -0.17 3.91 -12.16
C ALA A 45 0.25 4.79 -13.34
N PRO A 46 -0.04 6.11 -13.29
CA PRO A 46 0.53 7.04 -14.26
C PRO A 46 2.08 6.95 -14.28
N PRO A 47 2.74 7.42 -15.36
CA PRO A 47 4.20 7.54 -15.39
C PRO A 47 4.73 8.36 -14.21
N LEU A 48 5.93 8.02 -13.70
CA LEU A 48 6.50 8.67 -12.50
C LEU A 48 6.71 10.18 -12.65
N ASP A 49 6.93 10.65 -13.87
CA ASP A 49 7.13 12.05 -14.24
C ASP A 49 5.84 12.77 -14.67
N SER A 50 4.70 12.06 -14.66
CA SER A 50 3.40 12.60 -15.05
C SER A 50 2.79 13.47 -13.95
N PRO A 51 2.23 14.66 -14.26
CA PRO A 51 1.49 15.45 -13.27
C PRO A 51 0.27 14.70 -12.70
N GLU A 52 -0.25 13.71 -13.42
CA GLU A 52 -1.32 12.81 -13.01
C GLU A 52 -0.96 11.98 -11.76
N ARG A 53 0.34 11.84 -11.43
CA ARG A 53 0.77 11.20 -10.18
C ARG A 53 0.25 11.92 -8.94
N ALA A 54 0.08 13.23 -9.00
CA ALA A 54 -0.49 13.98 -7.88
C ALA A 54 -1.92 13.50 -7.58
N PHE A 55 -2.75 13.30 -8.61
CA PHE A 55 -4.12 12.79 -8.45
C PHE A 55 -4.13 11.32 -8.05
N TYR A 56 -3.23 10.51 -8.60
CA TYR A 56 -3.05 9.12 -8.17
C TYR A 56 -2.76 9.01 -6.67
N HIS A 57 -1.78 9.78 -6.16
CA HIS A 57 -1.44 9.80 -4.74
C HIS A 57 -2.58 10.35 -3.89
N GLN A 58 -3.26 11.41 -4.34
CA GLN A 58 -4.43 11.95 -3.65
C GLN A 58 -5.48 10.88 -3.42
N TRP A 59 -5.87 10.14 -4.47
CA TRP A 59 -6.90 9.11 -4.34
C TRP A 59 -6.44 7.89 -3.55
N LEU A 60 -5.17 7.50 -3.69
CA LEU A 60 -4.60 6.36 -2.98
C LEU A 60 -4.61 6.58 -1.46
N PHE A 61 -4.20 7.77 -1.00
CA PHE A 61 -4.18 8.09 0.43
C PHE A 61 -5.57 8.46 0.96
N TYR A 62 -6.39 9.14 0.17
CA TYR A 62 -7.78 9.40 0.53
C TYR A 62 -8.55 8.10 0.82
N ALA A 63 -8.39 7.08 -0.03
CA ALA A 63 -9.04 5.79 0.18
C ALA A 63 -8.51 5.03 1.40
N ASP A 64 -7.23 5.17 1.74
CA ASP A 64 -6.62 4.48 2.88
C ASP A 64 -7.06 5.11 4.22
N GLU A 65 -7.17 6.43 4.27
CA GLU A 65 -7.53 7.15 5.51
C GLU A 65 -9.05 7.19 5.76
N ASP A 66 -9.84 7.59 4.76
CA ASP A 66 -11.27 7.89 4.97
C ASP A 66 -12.19 6.66 4.89
N PHE A 67 -11.84 5.66 4.07
CA PHE A 67 -12.70 4.48 3.89
C PHE A 67 -12.55 3.49 5.04
N TYR A 68 -11.33 3.31 5.59
CA TYR A 68 -11.09 2.43 6.72
C TYR A 68 -11.64 2.98 8.05
N ALA A 69 -11.58 4.30 8.26
CA ALA A 69 -12.12 4.94 9.46
C ALA A 69 -13.64 4.74 9.59
N LYS A 70 -14.36 4.61 8.47
CA LYS A 70 -15.83 4.47 8.46
C LYS A 70 -16.34 3.02 8.53
N ILE A 71 -15.50 2.03 8.26
CA ILE A 71 -15.89 0.60 8.35
C ILE A 71 -15.58 0.01 9.74
N THR A 72 -14.78 0.71 10.55
CA THR A 72 -14.37 0.26 11.90
C THR A 72 -15.16 0.94 13.04
N LEU A 73 -16.15 1.77 12.72
CA LEU A 73 -17.10 2.39 13.67
C LEU A 73 -18.51 1.82 13.46
#